data_AF-A0A7S4W8D7-F1
#
_entry.id   AF-A0A7S4W8D7-F1
#
_cell.length_a   1.000
_cell.length_b   1.000
_cell.length_c   1.000
_cell.angle_alpha   90.00
_cell.angle_beta   90.00
_cell.angle_gamma   90.00
#
_symmetry.space_group_name_H-M   'P 1'
#
loop_
_entity.id
_entity.type
_entity.pdbx_description
1 polymer ?
#
loop_
_entity_poly.entity_id
_entity_poly.type
_entity_poly.pdbx_seq_one_letter_code
_entity_poly.pdbx_strand_id
1 'polypeptide(L)'
;VRQYETPQEKRKREESEQRRKNVTQRIPTSCFLCDSTSHRIHQCNMLPADVDERLDIFARASATQPCWKCGEVGHFKSDCPSKDEITTGKPMLLKPPVTQVDVSGVMEADEPFATYVELLGGTFQFDNVRLVDTRLDNDSANHKRITWNSSRKSLCLIGEYEK
;
A
#
# COMPACT_ATOMS: atom_id res chain seq x y z
N VAL A 1 -5.77 -21.02 10.02
CA VAL A 1 -5.29 -21.20 8.63
C VAL A 1 -5.42 -19.86 7.91
N ARG A 2 -4.32 -19.31 7.36
CA ARG A 2 -4.36 -18.01 6.65
C ARG A 2 -5.30 -18.13 5.46
N GLN A 3 -6.45 -17.46 5.51
CA GLN A 3 -7.30 -17.34 4.33
C GLN A 3 -6.57 -16.47 3.32
N TYR A 4 -6.34 -17.01 2.11
CA TYR A 4 -5.93 -16.17 1.00
C TYR A 4 -6.97 -15.06 0.83
N GLU A 5 -6.50 -13.83 0.71
CA GLU A 5 -7.35 -12.69 0.41
C GLU A 5 -8.08 -12.98 -0.91
N THR A 6 -9.41 -13.02 -0.91
CA THR A 6 -10.15 -13.26 -2.16
C THR A 6 -9.74 -12.22 -3.22
N PRO A 7 -9.86 -12.51 -4.52
CA PRO A 7 -9.56 -11.52 -5.56
C PRO A 7 -10.33 -10.20 -5.40
N GLN A 8 -11.52 -10.25 -4.77
CA GLN A 8 -12.30 -9.06 -4.47
C GLN A 8 -11.71 -8.24 -3.31
N GLU A 9 -11.33 -8.89 -2.21
CA GLU A 9 -10.69 -8.22 -1.08
C GLU A 9 -9.35 -7.61 -1.48
N LYS A 10 -8.57 -8.33 -2.31
CA LYS A 10 -7.28 -7.87 -2.82
C LYS A 10 -7.42 -6.59 -3.63
N ARG A 11 -8.41 -6.52 -4.52
CA ARG A 11 -8.73 -5.30 -5.27
C ARG A 11 -9.10 -4.14 -4.34
N LYS A 12 -9.96 -4.37 -3.35
CA LYS A 12 -10.35 -3.33 -2.37
C LYS A 12 -9.16 -2.80 -1.58
N ARG A 13 -8.23 -3.68 -1.19
CA ARG A 13 -7.01 -3.29 -0.50
C ARG A 13 -6.09 -2.49 -1.42
N GLU A 14 -5.87 -2.93 -2.64
CA GLU A 14 -5.08 -2.21 -3.65
C GLU A 14 -5.67 -0.83 -3.95
N GLU A 15 -7.01 -0.71 -4.04
CA GLU A 15 -7.72 0.57 -4.18
C GLU A 15 -7.52 1.47 -2.94
N SER A 16 -7.61 0.93 -1.72
CA SER A 16 -7.32 1.66 -0.48
C SER A 16 -5.86 2.16 -0.43
N GLU A 17 -4.91 1.32 -0.83
CA GLU A 17 -3.49 1.68 -0.94
C GLU A 17 -3.27 2.77 -1.98
N GLN A 18 -3.90 2.65 -3.15
CA GLN A 18 -3.80 3.64 -4.22
C GLN A 18 -4.36 4.99 -3.77
N ARG A 19 -5.53 5.00 -3.14
CA ARG A 19 -6.11 6.22 -2.55
C ARG A 19 -5.16 6.87 -1.56
N ARG A 20 -4.50 6.09 -0.71
CA ARG A 20 -3.52 6.61 0.25
C ARG A 20 -2.25 7.14 -0.43
N LYS A 21 -1.78 6.49 -1.49
CA LYS A 21 -0.68 7.00 -2.34
C LYS A 21 -1.07 8.32 -2.98
N ASN A 22 -2.25 8.43 -3.56
CA ASN A 22 -2.76 9.65 -4.19
C ASN A 22 -2.82 10.83 -3.20
N VAL A 23 -3.25 10.61 -1.95
CA VAL A 23 -3.24 11.65 -0.90
C VAL A 23 -1.82 12.05 -0.50
N THR A 24 -0.87 11.10 -0.52
CA THR A 24 0.50 11.33 -0.04
C THR A 24 1.41 11.87 -1.15
N GLN A 25 1.09 11.61 -2.42
CA GLN A 25 1.78 12.17 -3.57
C GLN A 25 1.54 13.67 -3.61
N ARG A 26 2.58 14.42 -3.26
CA ARG A 26 2.60 15.87 -3.39
C ARG A 26 2.79 16.22 -4.87
N ILE A 27 1.71 16.23 -5.64
CA ILE A 27 1.72 16.95 -6.91
C ILE A 27 2.03 18.41 -6.54
N PRO A 28 3.05 19.04 -7.17
CA PRO A 28 3.39 20.42 -6.87
C PRO A 28 2.14 21.29 -7.01
N THR A 29 1.93 22.19 -6.06
CA THR A 29 0.79 23.12 -6.04
C THR A 29 0.95 24.18 -7.11
N SER A 30 0.98 23.78 -8.38
CA SER A 30 0.86 24.67 -9.52
C SER A 30 -0.62 24.84 -9.88
N CYS A 31 -0.94 26.01 -10.41
CA CYS A 31 -2.23 26.29 -11.00
C CYS A 31 -2.43 25.41 -12.24
N PHE A 32 -3.52 24.65 -12.30
CA PHE A 32 -3.84 23.79 -13.45
C PHE A 32 -4.04 24.56 -14.76
N LEU A 33 -4.35 25.86 -14.70
CA LEU A 33 -4.62 26.69 -15.88
C LEU A 33 -3.39 27.41 -16.42
N CYS A 34 -2.47 27.85 -15.55
CA CYS A 34 -1.32 28.68 -15.95
C CYS A 34 0.04 28.19 -15.40
N ASP A 35 0.07 27.01 -14.78
CA ASP A 35 1.24 26.35 -14.20
C ASP A 35 2.01 27.15 -13.12
N SER A 36 1.49 28.29 -12.68
CA SER A 36 2.10 29.08 -11.61
C SER A 36 2.02 28.38 -10.26
N THR A 37 3.12 28.32 -9.51
CA THR A 37 3.16 27.78 -8.15
C THR A 37 2.65 28.74 -7.06
N SER A 38 2.32 29.98 -7.45
CA SER A 38 1.90 31.04 -6.51
C SER A 38 0.45 30.94 -6.05
N HIS A 39 -0.41 30.32 -6.87
CA HIS A 39 -1.85 30.24 -6.63
C HIS A 39 -2.43 28.93 -7.17
N ARG A 40 -3.64 28.59 -6.72
CA ARG A 40 -4.42 27.47 -7.26
C ARG A 40 -5.39 27.96 -8.31
N ILE A 41 -5.97 27.02 -9.06
CA ILE A 41 -6.93 27.31 -10.12
C ILE A 41 -8.06 28.26 -9.69
N HIS A 42 -8.60 28.14 -8.47
CA HIS A 42 -9.65 29.04 -7.95
C HIS A 42 -9.24 30.51 -7.78
N GLN A 43 -7.95 30.79 -7.68
CA GLN A 43 -7.38 32.12 -7.48
C GLN A 43 -6.62 32.59 -8.73
N CYS A 44 -6.77 31.89 -9.85
CA CYS A 44 -6.08 32.23 -11.08
C CYS A 44 -6.74 33.45 -11.74
N ASN A 45 -5.91 34.44 -12.06
CA ASN A 45 -6.33 35.64 -12.80
C ASN A 45 -6.69 35.36 -14.27
N MET A 46 -6.31 34.20 -14.80
CA MET A 46 -6.66 33.75 -16.15
C MET A 46 -8.02 33.01 -16.19
N LEU A 47 -8.73 32.88 -15.06
CA LEU A 47 -10.06 32.29 -15.07
C LEU A 47 -11.01 33.16 -15.91
N PRO A 48 -11.78 32.56 -16.84
CA PRO A 48 -12.77 33.30 -17.61
C PRO A 48 -13.86 33.86 -16.70
N ALA A 49 -14.52 34.94 -17.15
CA ALA A 49 -15.65 35.53 -16.43
C ALA A 49 -16.93 34.69 -16.59
N ASP A 50 -17.05 33.98 -17.71
CA ASP A 50 -18.17 33.09 -17.99
C ASP A 50 -18.21 31.91 -17.00
N VAL A 51 -19.39 31.61 -16.49
CA VAL A 51 -19.56 30.62 -15.42
C VAL A 51 -19.42 29.20 -15.98
N ASP A 52 -19.96 28.92 -17.15
CA ASP A 52 -19.96 27.60 -17.75
C ASP A 52 -18.53 27.19 -18.12
N GLU A 53 -17.77 28.11 -18.73
CA GLU A 53 -16.34 27.90 -19.02
C GLU A 53 -15.51 27.64 -17.75
N ARG A 54 -15.80 28.35 -16.65
CA ARG A 54 -15.13 28.12 -15.36
C ARG A 54 -15.43 26.73 -14.81
N LEU A 55 -16.69 26.28 -14.90
CA LEU A 55 -17.10 24.96 -14.43
C LEU A 55 -16.39 23.86 -15.23
N ASP A 56 -16.26 24.01 -16.54
CA ASP A 56 -15.53 23.07 -17.40
C ASP A 56 -14.03 23.01 -17.08
N ILE A 57 -13.42 24.15 -16.77
CA ILE A 57 -12.02 24.21 -16.30
C ILE A 57 -11.87 23.46 -14.97
N PHE A 58 -12.77 23.68 -14.02
CA PHE A 58 -12.74 22.99 -12.73
C PHE A 58 -13.00 21.49 -12.84
N ALA A 59 -13.91 21.07 -13.71
CA ALA A 59 -14.20 19.66 -13.97
C ALA A 59 -12.98 18.93 -14.56
N ARG A 60 -12.27 19.56 -15.52
CA ARG A 60 -11.02 19.01 -16.07
C ARG A 60 -9.92 18.94 -15.02
N ALA A 61 -9.81 19.96 -14.17
CA ALA A 61 -8.83 19.98 -13.09
C ALA A 61 -9.09 18.89 -12.04
N SER A 62 -10.35 18.71 -11.62
CA SER A 62 -10.71 17.68 -10.64
C SER A 62 -10.58 16.26 -11.20
N ALA A 63 -10.74 16.06 -12.52
CA ALA A 63 -10.55 14.77 -13.16
C ALA A 63 -9.09 14.25 -13.12
N THR A 64 -8.11 15.15 -13.02
CA THR A 64 -6.67 14.79 -13.01
C THR A 64 -6.03 14.90 -11.63
N GLN A 65 -6.53 15.79 -10.78
CA GLN A 65 -6.00 16.02 -9.44
C GLN A 65 -6.81 15.20 -8.42
N PRO A 66 -6.20 14.24 -7.70
CA PRO A 66 -6.91 13.52 -6.66
C PRO A 66 -7.25 14.45 -5.50
N CYS A 67 -8.40 14.20 -4.88
CA CYS A 67 -8.82 14.86 -3.66
C CYS A 67 -7.82 14.57 -2.53
N TRP A 68 -7.35 15.63 -1.87
CA TRP A 68 -6.35 15.51 -0.80
C TRP A 68 -6.90 14.96 0.52
N LYS A 69 -8.20 14.63 0.58
CA LYS A 69 -8.84 14.00 1.74
C LYS A 69 -8.99 12.50 1.54
N CYS A 70 -9.53 12.06 0.40
CA CYS A 70 -9.84 10.65 0.14
C CYS A 70 -8.97 10.00 -0.95
N GLY A 71 -8.27 10.78 -1.79
CA GLY A 71 -7.40 10.28 -2.85
C GLY A 71 -8.10 9.91 -4.16
N GLU A 72 -9.39 10.21 -4.28
CA GLU A 72 -10.20 9.97 -5.48
C GLU A 72 -10.24 11.21 -6.39
N VAL A 73 -10.40 11.02 -7.69
CA VAL A 73 -10.54 12.12 -8.67
C VAL A 73 -12.01 12.51 -8.87
N GLY A 74 -12.25 13.61 -9.57
CA GLY A 74 -13.56 14.13 -9.95
C GLY A 74 -14.12 15.20 -9.01
N HIS A 75 -13.48 15.43 -7.85
CA HIS A 75 -13.88 16.47 -6.90
C HIS A 75 -12.68 17.08 -6.17
N PHE A 76 -12.87 18.28 -5.65
CA PHE A 76 -11.89 18.93 -4.77
C PHE A 76 -12.15 18.59 -3.30
N LYS A 77 -11.18 18.89 -2.44
CA LYS A 77 -11.30 18.68 -0.98
C LYS A 77 -12.56 19.35 -0.39
N SER A 78 -12.96 20.51 -0.93
CA SER A 78 -14.18 21.24 -0.54
C SER A 78 -15.45 20.42 -0.76
N ASP A 79 -15.47 19.63 -1.82
CA ASP A 79 -16.66 18.92 -2.33
C ASP A 79 -16.57 17.41 -2.09
N CYS A 80 -15.69 16.99 -1.17
CA CYS A 80 -15.44 15.58 -0.91
C CYS A 80 -16.69 14.93 -0.29
N PRO A 81 -17.27 13.90 -0.93
CA PRO A 81 -18.50 13.26 -0.46
C PRO A 81 -18.29 12.43 0.80
N SER A 82 -17.03 12.06 1.10
CA SER A 82 -16.66 11.39 2.35
C SER A 82 -16.90 12.34 3.53
N LYS A 83 -18.06 12.22 4.16
CA LYS A 83 -18.46 12.95 5.36
C LYS A 83 -17.83 12.40 6.65
N ASP A 84 -16.96 11.40 6.55
CA ASP A 84 -16.65 10.54 7.68
C ASP A 84 -16.06 11.27 8.89
N GLU A 85 -16.92 11.31 9.90
CA GLU A 85 -16.63 11.33 11.31
C GLU A 85 -15.36 10.52 11.64
N ILE A 86 -14.55 11.12 12.51
CA ILE A 86 -13.49 10.49 13.31
C ILE A 86 -12.12 10.35 12.62
N THR A 87 -11.36 11.42 12.82
CA THR A 87 -9.91 11.49 13.11
C THR A 87 -8.90 11.18 12.00
N THR A 88 -8.09 12.20 11.73
CA THR A 88 -6.91 12.24 10.84
C THR A 88 -7.24 12.22 9.34
N GLY A 89 -6.86 13.29 8.63
CA GLY A 89 -7.23 13.55 7.24
C GLY A 89 -6.63 12.63 6.17
N LYS A 90 -6.47 11.34 6.44
CA LYS A 90 -6.01 10.32 5.50
C LYS A 90 -7.01 9.17 5.43
N PRO A 91 -7.24 8.58 4.25
CA PRO A 91 -8.13 7.43 4.11
C PRO A 91 -7.59 6.23 4.91
N MET A 92 -8.50 5.45 5.50
CA MET A 92 -8.15 4.21 6.20
C MET A 92 -7.43 3.25 5.25
N LEU A 93 -6.35 2.65 5.75
CA LEU A 93 -5.55 1.67 5.03
C LEU A 93 -6.05 0.27 5.40
N LEU A 94 -6.51 -0.50 4.41
CA LEU A 94 -6.75 -1.93 4.58
C LEU A 94 -5.40 -2.64 4.60
N LYS A 95 -5.14 -3.43 5.65
CA LYS A 95 -3.89 -4.21 5.78
C LYS A 95 -4.12 -5.65 5.28
N PRO A 96 -3.09 -6.31 4.73
CA PRO A 96 -3.18 -7.73 4.41
C PRO A 96 -3.58 -8.57 5.63
N PRO A 97 -4.22 -9.73 5.44
CA PRO A 97 -4.54 -10.63 6.54
C PRO A 97 -3.25 -11.11 7.21
N VAL A 98 -3.23 -11.00 8.54
CA VAL A 98 -2.15 -11.44 9.41
C VAL A 98 -2.63 -12.60 10.27
N THR A 99 -1.77 -13.60 10.45
CA THR A 99 -2.00 -14.73 11.35
C THR A 99 -0.95 -14.66 12.45
N GLN A 100 -1.38 -14.75 13.70
CA GLN A 100 -0.46 -14.94 14.82
C GLN A 100 -0.15 -16.43 14.95
N VAL A 101 1.13 -16.75 15.09
CA VAL A 101 1.65 -18.12 15.21
C VAL A 101 2.40 -18.17 16.53
N ASP A 102 2.02 -19.10 17.41
CA ASP A 102 2.72 -19.30 18.67
C ASP A 102 3.99 -20.13 18.43
N VAL A 103 5.14 -19.53 18.72
CA VAL A 103 6.47 -20.12 18.53
C VAL A 103 7.17 -20.44 19.86
N SER A 104 6.49 -20.29 20.98
CA SER A 104 7.09 -20.41 22.31
C SER A 104 7.77 -21.76 22.54
N GLY A 105 7.12 -22.87 22.14
CA GLY A 105 7.65 -24.23 22.30
C GLY A 105 8.71 -24.66 21.26
N VAL A 106 9.00 -23.83 20.25
CA VAL A 106 9.90 -24.21 19.15
C VAL A 106 11.34 -24.45 19.64
N MET A 107 11.81 -23.64 20.59
CA MET A 107 13.19 -23.71 21.08
C MET A 107 13.44 -24.89 22.02
N GLU A 108 12.38 -25.53 22.52
CA GLU A 108 12.43 -26.66 23.45
C GLU A 108 12.43 -28.01 22.73
N ALA A 109 12.19 -28.03 21.42
CA ALA A 109 12.19 -29.24 20.60
C ALA A 109 13.61 -29.76 20.34
N ASP A 110 13.71 -31.07 20.07
CA ASP A 110 14.98 -31.72 19.70
C ASP A 110 15.59 -31.13 18.41
N GLU A 111 14.73 -30.73 17.46
CA GLU A 111 15.12 -30.08 16.20
C GLU A 111 14.36 -28.75 15.99
N PRO A 112 14.75 -27.65 16.68
CA PRO A 112 13.98 -26.39 16.69
C PRO A 112 13.70 -25.82 15.30
N PHE A 113 14.65 -25.96 14.39
CA PHE A 113 14.52 -25.45 13.03
C PHE A 113 13.47 -26.23 12.22
N ALA A 114 13.46 -27.56 12.32
CA ALA A 114 12.48 -28.40 11.64
C ALA A 114 11.07 -28.14 12.20
N THR A 115 10.94 -28.08 13.53
CA THR A 115 9.68 -27.75 14.21
C THR A 115 9.13 -26.39 13.80
N TYR A 116 10.00 -25.37 13.70
CA TYR A 116 9.60 -24.04 13.21
C TYR A 116 9.05 -24.10 11.78
N VAL A 117 9.70 -24.86 10.90
CA VAL A 117 9.29 -25.00 9.49
C VAL A 117 7.95 -25.72 9.37
N GLU A 118 7.74 -26.80 10.11
CA GLU A 118 6.46 -27.53 10.12
C GLU A 118 5.32 -26.64 10.65
N LEU A 119 5.57 -25.94 11.76
CA LEU A 119 4.64 -24.97 12.33
C LEU A 119 4.27 -23.90 11.32
N LEU A 120 5.25 -23.32 10.61
CA LEU A 120 5.00 -22.38 9.53
C LEU A 120 4.22 -23.02 8.38
N GLY A 121 4.59 -24.22 7.95
CA GLY A 121 3.90 -24.97 6.88
C GLY A 121 2.41 -25.11 7.15
N GLY A 122 2.03 -25.45 8.39
CA GLY A 122 0.62 -25.56 8.81
C GLY A 122 -0.16 -24.24 8.87
N THR A 123 0.51 -23.09 8.74
CA THR A 123 -0.17 -21.78 8.78
C THR A 123 -0.69 -21.32 7.43
N PHE A 124 -0.20 -21.92 6.34
CA PHE A 124 -0.56 -21.57 4.97
C PHE A 124 -1.56 -22.56 4.36
N GLN A 125 -2.39 -22.11 3.42
CA GLN A 125 -3.21 -22.97 2.56
C GLN A 125 -2.43 -23.33 1.29
N PHE A 126 -1.48 -24.25 1.39
CA PHE A 126 -0.86 -24.86 0.20
C PHE A 126 -1.02 -26.36 0.32
N ASP A 127 -1.27 -27.02 -0.81
CA ASP A 127 -1.37 -28.48 -0.86
C ASP A 127 0.00 -29.12 -0.61
N ASN A 128 1.06 -28.45 -1.05
CA ASN A 128 2.45 -28.89 -0.85
C ASN A 128 3.35 -27.68 -0.53
N VAL A 129 3.92 -27.63 0.69
CA VAL A 129 4.96 -26.65 1.06
C VAL A 129 6.31 -27.35 1.05
N ARG A 130 7.26 -26.83 0.27
CA ARG A 130 8.66 -27.27 0.28
C ARG A 130 9.56 -26.14 0.77
N LEU A 131 10.46 -26.49 1.69
CA LEU A 131 11.51 -25.57 2.12
C LEU A 131 12.70 -25.70 1.18
N VAL A 132 13.15 -24.58 0.63
CA VAL A 132 14.36 -24.53 -0.18
C VAL A 132 15.33 -23.55 0.48
N ASP A 133 16.49 -24.07 0.91
CA ASP A 133 17.62 -23.20 1.22
C ASP A 133 18.06 -22.55 -0.08
N THR A 134 17.84 -21.25 -0.17
CA THR A 134 18.15 -20.50 -1.39
C THR A 134 19.64 -20.33 -1.61
N ARG A 135 20.47 -20.56 -0.56
CA ARG A 135 21.89 -20.21 -0.53
C ARG A 135 22.17 -18.77 -1.00
N LEU A 136 21.15 -17.91 -0.95
CA LEU A 136 21.30 -16.50 -1.29
C LEU A 136 21.99 -15.82 -0.13
N ASP A 137 23.20 -15.35 -0.40
CA ASP A 137 23.90 -14.40 0.45
C ASP A 137 23.47 -12.99 0.02
N ASN A 138 23.10 -12.17 1.00
CA ASN A 138 22.76 -10.77 0.74
C ASN A 138 24.04 -9.97 0.45
N ASP A 139 24.34 -9.76 -0.83
CA ASP A 139 25.54 -9.09 -1.34
C ASP A 139 25.39 -7.56 -1.48
N SER A 140 24.27 -7.01 -1.01
CA SER A 140 23.97 -5.59 -1.14
C SER A 140 25.04 -4.69 -0.50
N ALA A 141 25.59 -3.76 -1.29
CA ALA A 141 26.61 -2.81 -0.85
C ALA A 141 26.19 -1.96 0.37
N ASN A 142 24.89 -1.76 0.60
CA ASN A 142 24.35 -1.02 1.74
C ASN A 142 24.34 -1.84 3.06
N HIS A 143 24.53 -3.16 2.98
CA HIS A 143 24.56 -4.07 4.13
C HIS A 143 25.98 -4.45 4.59
N LYS A 144 27.02 -3.77 4.08
CA LYS A 144 28.43 -3.92 4.50
C LYS A 144 28.71 -3.49 5.95
N ARG A 145 27.73 -2.97 6.68
CA ARG A 145 27.84 -2.76 8.13
C ARG A 145 27.55 -4.08 8.84
N ILE A 146 28.49 -4.55 9.65
CA ILE A 146 28.30 -5.67 10.58
C ILE A 146 27.10 -5.32 11.46
N THR A 147 25.95 -5.84 11.08
CA THR A 147 24.68 -5.65 11.79
C THR A 147 24.07 -7.03 11.91
N TRP A 148 23.21 -7.23 12.89
CA TRP A 148 22.58 -8.53 13.11
C TRP A 148 21.89 -9.12 11.85
N ASN A 149 21.48 -8.27 10.91
CA ASN A 149 20.91 -8.67 9.62
C ASN A 149 21.94 -9.09 8.55
N SER A 150 23.23 -8.78 8.67
CA SER A 150 24.25 -9.09 7.65
C SER A 150 24.72 -10.55 7.67
N SER A 151 24.39 -11.32 8.70
CA SER A 151 24.78 -12.73 8.87
C SER A 151 23.62 -13.72 8.74
N ARG A 152 22.43 -13.26 8.31
CA ARG A 152 21.27 -14.14 8.12
C ARG A 152 21.25 -14.73 6.71
N LYS A 153 21.14 -16.05 6.62
CA LYS A 153 20.77 -16.77 5.39
C LYS A 153 19.28 -16.59 5.13
N SER A 154 18.88 -16.31 3.89
CA SER A 154 17.47 -16.24 3.50
C SER A 154 16.93 -17.63 3.18
N LEU A 155 15.83 -18.00 3.84
CA LEU A 155 15.06 -19.21 3.53
C LEU A 155 13.87 -18.84 2.65
N CYS A 156 13.62 -19.62 1.60
CA CYS A 156 12.43 -19.48 0.77
C CYS A 156 11.49 -20.66 1.05
N LEU A 157 10.24 -20.34 1.34
CA LEU A 157 9.15 -21.30 1.39
C LEU A 157 8.47 -21.28 0.02
N ILE A 158 8.57 -22.38 -0.72
CA ILE A 158 7.87 -22.54 -2.00
C ILE A 158 6.61 -23.35 -1.72
N GLY A 159 5.45 -22.72 -1.89
CA GLY A 159 4.16 -23.39 -1.88
C GLY A 159 3.75 -23.74 -3.30
N GLU A 160 3.54 -25.01 -3.59
CA GLU A 160 2.96 -25.50 -4.84
C GLU A 160 1.44 -25.67 -4.63
N TYR A 161 0.64 -25.12 -5.55
CA TYR A 161 -0.80 -25.36 -5.62
C TYR A 161 -1.06 -26.45 -6.66
N GLU A 162 -1.83 -27.48 -6.32
CA GLU A 162 -2.41 -28.33 -7.36
C GLU A 162 -3.51 -27.51 -8.07
N LYS A 163 -3.43 -27.49 -9.40
CA LYS A 163 -4.33 -26.69 -10.26
C LYS A 163 -5.65 -27.39 -10.51
#